data_AF-A0A3D3JVA3-F1
#
_entry.id   AF-A0A3D3JVA3-F1
#
_cell.length_a   1.000
_cell.length_b   1.000
_cell.length_c   1.000
_cell.angle_alpha   90.00
_cell.angle_beta   90.00
_cell.angle_gamma   90.00
#
_symmetry.space_group_name_H-M   'P 1'
#
loop_
_entity.id
_entity.type
_entity.pdbx_description
1 polymer ?
#
loop_
_entity_poly.entity_id
_entity_poly.type
_entity_poly.pdbx_seq_one_letter_code
_entity_poly.pdbx_strand_id
1 'polypeptide(L)'
;MRDVGPVRITGPVVSDEVMVPLATYEAPLWPSTDRGARVTSCAGGIQTVIVDECMSRSILFEAGSAESALAFTTALAARRDELAEVVEGTSRFGRLRDYHVQHTANLIYLRLELTTGDAAGHNMVTLAADHVMSWILEQWPELKYVSVSGNFCTDKKVSAVNGILGRGRHVICETVISTDLCRKSLKTSPAAIADLNVKKNLIGTSLAGGVRTANAHFANVLLAVYL
;
A
#
# COMPACT_ATOMS: atom_id res chain seq x y z
N MET A 1 12.71 21.16 9.35
CA MET A 1 12.59 19.81 9.95
C MET A 1 12.59 19.95 11.46
N ARG A 2 11.73 19.23 12.18
CA ARG A 2 11.74 19.12 13.64
C ARG A 2 11.36 17.71 14.05
N ASP A 3 11.92 17.25 15.16
CA ASP A 3 11.58 15.95 15.73
C ASP A 3 10.34 16.04 16.62
N VAL A 4 9.53 14.99 16.59
CA VAL A 4 8.31 14.84 17.37
C VAL A 4 8.36 13.51 18.11
N GLY A 5 7.99 13.50 19.40
CA GLY A 5 7.97 12.26 20.19
C GLY A 5 8.50 12.40 21.61
N PRO A 6 8.85 11.27 22.25
CA PRO A 6 8.96 9.94 21.66
C PRO A 6 7.61 9.34 21.26
N VAL A 7 7.55 8.73 20.08
CA VAL A 7 6.46 7.85 19.65
C VAL A 7 6.82 6.44 20.10
N ARG A 8 6.09 5.92 21.10
CA ARG A 8 6.25 4.55 21.56
C ARG A 8 5.49 3.60 20.65
N ILE A 9 6.21 2.78 19.91
CA ILE A 9 5.69 1.74 19.03
C ILE A 9 5.89 0.39 19.74
N THR A 10 4.85 -0.44 19.77
CA THR A 10 4.90 -1.79 20.32
C THR A 10 4.42 -2.77 19.25
N GLY A 11 5.04 -3.94 19.13
CA GLY A 11 4.62 -4.91 18.12
C GLY A 11 5.55 -6.12 18.04
N PRO A 12 5.19 -7.13 17.24
CA PRO A 12 5.98 -8.36 17.12
C PRO A 12 7.36 -8.15 16.46
N VAL A 13 7.47 -7.15 15.58
CA VAL A 13 8.68 -6.86 14.80
C VAL A 13 9.53 -5.79 15.46
N VAL A 14 8.90 -4.76 16.04
CA VAL A 14 9.58 -3.61 16.65
C VAL A 14 8.86 -3.22 17.93
N SER A 15 9.63 -2.97 18.97
CA SER A 15 9.16 -2.36 20.22
C SER A 15 10.18 -1.32 20.64
N ASP A 16 9.89 -0.05 20.32
CA ASP A 16 10.86 1.03 20.44
C ASP A 16 10.19 2.38 20.71
N GLU A 17 10.96 3.35 21.21
CA GLU A 17 10.57 4.74 21.41
C GLU A 17 11.36 5.64 20.46
N VAL A 18 10.69 6.17 19.44
CA VAL A 18 11.35 6.85 18.33
C VAL A 18 11.03 8.34 18.33
N MET A 19 12.07 9.18 18.21
CA MET A 19 11.89 10.57 17.83
C MET A 19 11.68 10.63 16.32
N VAL A 20 10.49 11.00 15.88
CA VAL A 20 10.11 10.99 14.46
C VAL A 20 10.45 12.34 13.85
N PRO A 21 11.37 12.40 12.88
CA PRO A 21 11.64 13.64 12.16
C PRO A 21 10.49 13.98 11.22
N LEU A 22 10.03 15.23 11.25
CA LEU A 22 9.00 15.75 10.34
C LEU A 22 9.51 17.00 9.61
N ALA A 23 9.48 16.97 8.27
CA ALA A 23 9.78 18.09 7.39
C ALA A 23 8.49 18.64 6.74
N THR A 24 8.08 19.86 7.12
CA THR A 24 6.89 20.50 6.57
C THR A 24 6.98 22.03 6.69
N TYR A 25 6.19 22.75 5.89
CA TYR A 25 5.90 24.17 6.07
C TYR A 25 4.59 24.41 6.86
N GLU A 26 3.80 23.37 7.11
CA GLU A 26 2.57 23.44 7.92
C GLU A 26 2.94 23.41 9.41
N ALA A 27 3.26 24.59 9.97
CA ALA A 27 3.75 24.71 11.36
C ALA A 27 2.87 24.01 12.43
N PRO A 28 1.53 23.98 12.33
CA PRO A 28 0.68 23.27 13.30
C PRO A 28 0.88 21.74 13.33
N LEU A 29 1.48 21.13 12.30
CA LEU A 29 1.64 19.68 12.21
C LEU A 29 2.53 19.14 13.34
N TRP A 30 3.63 19.84 13.68
CA TRP A 30 4.54 19.42 14.75
C TRP A 30 3.85 19.34 16.12
N PRO A 31 3.29 20.43 16.69
CA PRO A 31 2.67 20.38 18.00
C PRO A 31 1.42 19.47 18.04
N SER A 32 0.69 19.35 16.92
CA SER A 32 -0.45 18.44 16.83
C SER A 32 -0.03 16.97 16.94
N THR A 33 0.98 16.57 16.15
CA THR A 33 1.51 15.21 16.14
C THR A 33 2.21 14.87 17.46
N ASP A 34 2.94 15.82 18.04
CA ASP A 34 3.63 15.69 19.33
C ASP A 34 2.67 15.52 20.52
N ARG A 35 1.53 16.22 20.48
CA ARG A 35 0.44 15.95 21.42
C ARG A 35 -0.10 14.52 21.25
N GLY A 36 -0.27 14.06 20.02
CA GLY A 36 -0.68 12.68 19.72
C GLY A 36 0.30 11.66 20.29
N ALA A 37 1.59 11.82 20.01
CA ALA A 37 2.66 10.96 20.51
C ALA A 37 2.68 10.87 22.04
N ARG A 38 2.58 12.01 22.75
CA ARG A 38 2.49 12.01 24.22
C ARG A 38 1.28 11.25 24.73
N VAL A 39 0.11 11.46 24.12
CA VAL A 39 -1.13 10.78 24.53
C VAL A 39 -1.02 9.28 24.34
N THR A 40 -0.52 8.82 23.20
CA THR A 40 -0.39 7.38 22.93
C THR A 40 0.70 6.74 23.79
N SER A 41 1.82 7.43 24.05
CA SER A 41 2.85 6.95 24.98
C SER A 41 2.31 6.79 26.41
N CYS A 42 1.50 7.72 26.91
CA CYS A 42 0.80 7.57 28.20
C CYS A 42 -0.26 6.46 28.20
N ALA A 43 -0.73 6.02 27.03
CA ALA A 43 -1.67 4.93 26.86
C ALA A 43 -0.99 3.54 26.72
N GLY A 44 0.33 3.47 26.90
CA GLY A 44 1.10 2.22 26.76
C GLY A 44 1.76 2.04 25.38
N GLY A 45 1.63 3.04 24.49
CA GLY A 45 2.16 3.04 23.14
C GLY A 45 1.12 2.75 22.07
N ILE A 46 1.60 2.60 20.84
CA ILE A 46 0.81 2.25 19.66
C ILE A 46 1.21 0.82 19.27
N GLN A 47 0.27 -0.11 19.40
CA GLN A 47 0.46 -1.47 18.92
C GLN A 47 0.41 -1.46 17.39
N THR A 48 1.44 -2.01 16.75
CA THR A 48 1.63 -1.97 15.30
C THR A 48 1.92 -3.36 14.77
N VAL A 49 1.19 -3.75 13.74
CA VAL A 49 1.34 -5.03 13.05
C VAL A 49 1.46 -4.79 11.55
N ILE A 50 2.47 -5.40 10.94
CA ILE A 50 2.60 -5.50 9.49
C ILE A 50 1.76 -6.69 9.06
N VAL A 51 0.65 -6.43 8.38
CA VAL A 51 -0.28 -7.44 7.88
C VAL A 51 0.23 -8.04 6.59
N ASP A 52 0.79 -7.20 5.72
CA ASP A 52 1.22 -7.61 4.40
C ASP A 52 2.35 -6.72 3.85
N GLU A 53 3.20 -7.29 3.01
CA GLU A 53 4.26 -6.58 2.30
C GLU A 53 4.43 -7.11 0.87
N CYS A 54 4.23 -6.26 -0.12
CA CYS A 54 4.62 -6.51 -1.50
C CYS A 54 4.84 -5.22 -2.26
N MET A 55 5.59 -5.29 -3.36
CA MET A 55 5.55 -4.27 -4.40
C MET A 55 4.91 -4.86 -5.65
N SER A 56 4.23 -4.00 -6.43
CA SER A 56 3.48 -4.43 -7.60
C SER A 56 3.88 -3.69 -8.87
N ARG A 57 3.79 -4.40 -10.00
CA ARG A 57 3.88 -3.86 -11.36
C ARG A 57 2.81 -4.51 -12.23
N SER A 58 2.28 -3.79 -13.21
CA SER A 58 1.21 -4.28 -14.08
C SER A 58 1.60 -4.18 -15.55
N ILE A 59 1.64 -5.30 -16.25
CA ILE A 59 1.89 -5.37 -17.69
C ILE A 59 0.53 -5.35 -18.42
N LEU A 60 0.45 -4.59 -19.50
CA LEU A 60 -0.72 -4.53 -20.37
C LEU A 60 -0.41 -5.20 -21.70
N PHE A 61 -1.20 -6.21 -22.01
CA PHE A 61 -1.21 -6.90 -23.30
C PHE A 61 -2.55 -6.71 -24.01
N GLU A 62 -2.53 -6.89 -25.31
CA GLU A 62 -3.71 -6.94 -26.16
C GLU A 62 -3.71 -8.26 -26.94
N ALA A 63 -4.80 -9.02 -26.86
CA ALA A 63 -5.02 -10.24 -27.62
C ALA A 63 -5.87 -9.96 -28.87
N GLY A 64 -5.97 -10.94 -29.78
CA GLY A 64 -6.82 -10.84 -30.97
C GLY A 64 -8.32 -10.76 -30.67
N SER A 65 -8.77 -11.30 -29.54
CA SER A 65 -10.16 -11.29 -29.09
C SER A 65 -10.25 -11.49 -27.57
N ALA A 66 -11.44 -11.31 -26.99
CA ALA A 66 -11.67 -11.63 -25.58
C ALA A 66 -11.52 -13.13 -25.29
N GLU A 67 -11.84 -13.99 -26.27
CA GLU A 67 -11.67 -15.44 -26.17
C GLU A 67 -10.19 -15.82 -26.10
N SER A 68 -9.35 -15.26 -26.97
CA SER A 68 -7.90 -15.54 -26.92
C SER A 68 -7.24 -14.95 -25.68
N ALA A 69 -7.73 -13.80 -25.18
CA ALA A 69 -7.28 -13.26 -23.89
C ALA A 69 -7.58 -14.23 -22.73
N LEU A 70 -8.79 -14.79 -22.68
CA LEU A 70 -9.15 -15.77 -21.66
C LEU A 70 -8.33 -17.07 -21.79
N ALA A 71 -8.16 -17.57 -23.02
CA ALA A 71 -7.37 -18.76 -23.30
C ALA A 71 -5.91 -18.61 -22.81
N PHE A 72 -5.28 -17.46 -23.10
CA PHE A 72 -3.95 -17.12 -22.60
C PHE A 72 -3.91 -17.18 -21.06
N THR A 73 -4.80 -16.48 -20.37
CA THR A 73 -4.74 -16.40 -18.90
C THR A 73 -5.05 -17.72 -18.21
N THR A 74 -5.86 -18.57 -18.84
CA THR A 74 -6.12 -19.95 -18.39
C THR A 74 -4.86 -20.81 -18.53
N ALA A 75 -4.15 -20.69 -19.66
CA ALA A 75 -2.89 -21.39 -19.87
C ALA A 75 -1.79 -20.90 -18.92
N LEU A 76 -1.70 -19.58 -18.67
CA LEU A 76 -0.75 -19.00 -17.73
C LEU A 76 -0.95 -19.52 -16.30
N ALA A 77 -2.20 -19.74 -15.87
CA ALA A 77 -2.50 -20.29 -14.54
C ALA A 77 -1.89 -21.68 -14.29
N ALA A 78 -1.79 -22.50 -15.34
CA ALA A 78 -1.12 -23.80 -15.26
C ALA A 78 0.42 -23.70 -15.25
N ARG A 79 0.97 -22.52 -15.54
CA ARG A 79 2.42 -22.25 -15.65
C ARG A 79 2.91 -21.25 -14.60
N ARG A 80 2.23 -21.18 -13.45
CA ARG A 80 2.58 -20.26 -12.35
C ARG A 80 4.02 -20.47 -11.87
N ASP A 81 4.49 -21.71 -11.81
CA ASP A 81 5.85 -22.02 -11.34
C ASP A 81 6.90 -21.50 -12.32
N GLU A 82 6.69 -21.65 -13.63
CA GLU A 82 7.56 -21.06 -14.65
C GLU A 82 7.55 -19.52 -14.58
N LEU A 83 6.38 -18.91 -14.37
CA LEU A 83 6.28 -17.47 -14.14
C LEU A 83 7.09 -17.02 -12.92
N ALA A 84 7.06 -17.81 -11.84
CA ALA A 84 7.85 -17.56 -10.65
C ALA A 84 9.36 -17.66 -10.95
N GLU A 85 9.80 -18.69 -11.68
CA GLU A 85 11.21 -18.85 -12.09
C GLU A 85 11.71 -17.65 -12.89
N VAL A 86 10.92 -17.14 -13.84
CA VAL A 86 11.26 -15.94 -14.63
C VAL A 86 11.42 -14.72 -13.72
N VAL A 87 10.50 -14.52 -12.78
CA VAL A 87 10.55 -13.42 -11.82
C VAL A 87 11.77 -13.51 -10.92
N GLU A 88 12.01 -14.68 -10.32
CA GLU A 88 13.07 -14.92 -9.33
C GLU A 88 14.46 -14.92 -9.96
N GLY A 89 14.57 -15.20 -11.26
CA GLY A 89 15.80 -15.06 -12.03
C GLY A 89 16.30 -13.60 -12.15
N THR A 90 15.44 -12.60 -11.92
CA THR A 90 15.82 -11.18 -12.06
C THR A 90 16.46 -10.58 -10.81
N SER A 91 16.28 -11.19 -9.63
CA SER A 91 16.78 -10.64 -8.37
C SER A 91 16.82 -11.69 -7.27
N ARG A 92 17.89 -11.68 -6.47
CA ARG A 92 17.98 -12.54 -5.27
C ARG A 92 16.94 -12.23 -4.18
N PHE A 93 16.34 -11.04 -4.21
CA PHE A 93 15.32 -10.59 -3.24
C PHE A 93 13.89 -10.66 -3.79
N GLY A 94 13.75 -10.68 -5.12
CA GLY A 94 12.46 -10.75 -5.78
C GLY A 94 11.89 -12.16 -5.68
N ARG A 95 10.73 -12.32 -5.06
CA ARG A 95 9.95 -13.57 -5.07
C ARG A 95 8.56 -13.28 -5.56
N LEU A 96 8.04 -14.10 -6.47
CA LEU A 96 6.67 -13.96 -6.92
C LEU A 96 5.74 -14.41 -5.78
N ARG A 97 5.04 -13.46 -5.17
CA ARG A 97 4.06 -13.75 -4.14
C ARG A 97 2.76 -14.19 -4.78
N ASP A 98 2.26 -13.38 -5.69
CA ASP A 98 1.02 -13.65 -6.43
C ASP A 98 1.01 -12.88 -7.75
N TYR A 99 0.04 -13.18 -8.59
CA TYR A 99 -0.32 -12.33 -9.71
C TYR A 99 -1.84 -12.26 -9.89
N HIS A 100 -2.31 -11.15 -10.41
CA HIS A 100 -3.72 -10.92 -10.67
C HIS A 100 -3.93 -10.49 -12.12
N VAL A 101 -5.03 -10.95 -12.69
CA VAL A 101 -5.40 -10.63 -14.07
C VAL A 101 -6.72 -9.89 -14.05
N GLN A 102 -6.76 -8.75 -14.72
CA GLN A 102 -8.01 -8.08 -15.06
C GLN A 102 -8.17 -8.04 -16.59
N HIS A 103 -9.31 -8.53 -17.07
CA HIS A 103 -9.68 -8.46 -18.49
C HIS A 103 -10.59 -7.25 -18.75
N THR A 104 -10.39 -6.58 -19.88
CA THR A 104 -11.30 -5.56 -20.42
C THR A 104 -11.34 -5.69 -21.94
N ALA A 105 -12.41 -6.26 -22.49
CA ALA A 105 -12.47 -6.67 -23.90
C ALA A 105 -11.32 -7.64 -24.26
N ASN A 106 -10.49 -7.31 -25.24
CA ASN A 106 -9.29 -8.07 -25.63
C ASN A 106 -8.02 -7.62 -24.87
N LEU A 107 -8.13 -6.73 -23.88
CA LEU A 107 -7.02 -6.24 -23.08
C LEU A 107 -6.83 -7.06 -21.81
N ILE A 108 -5.57 -7.35 -21.49
CA ILE A 108 -5.14 -8.13 -20.33
C ILE A 108 -4.23 -7.27 -19.46
N TYR A 109 -4.67 -6.97 -18.24
CA TYR A 109 -3.87 -6.31 -17.22
C TYR A 109 -3.33 -7.36 -16.26
N LEU A 110 -2.06 -7.74 -16.44
CA LEU A 110 -1.36 -8.70 -15.59
C LEU A 110 -0.60 -7.96 -14.49
N ARG A 111 -1.10 -7.98 -13.26
CA ARG A 111 -0.48 -7.38 -12.07
C ARG A 111 0.33 -8.40 -11.31
N LEU A 112 1.64 -8.24 -11.30
CA LEU A 112 2.57 -9.03 -10.51
C LEU A 112 2.71 -8.44 -9.11
N GLU A 113 2.79 -9.30 -8.10
CA GLU A 113 3.11 -8.96 -6.71
C GLU A 113 4.38 -9.67 -6.27
N LEU A 114 5.38 -8.90 -5.84
CA LEU A 114 6.68 -9.43 -5.45
C LEU A 114 7.07 -8.95 -4.06
N THR A 115 7.81 -9.80 -3.34
CA THR A 115 8.62 -9.34 -2.20
C THR A 115 9.84 -8.60 -2.71
N THR A 116 10.33 -7.61 -1.96
CA THR A 116 11.48 -6.79 -2.40
C THR A 116 12.56 -6.59 -1.34
N GLY A 117 12.51 -7.39 -0.26
CA GLY A 117 13.34 -7.17 0.93
C GLY A 117 13.13 -5.76 1.49
N ASP A 118 14.18 -5.12 1.98
CA ASP A 118 14.10 -3.77 2.55
C ASP A 118 13.97 -2.65 1.51
N ALA A 119 14.07 -2.96 0.22
CA ALA A 119 13.92 -1.97 -0.83
C ALA A 119 12.44 -1.62 -1.05
N ALA A 120 12.17 -0.35 -1.38
CA ALA A 120 10.85 0.05 -1.87
C ALA A 120 10.43 -0.67 -3.17
N GLY A 121 11.35 -1.33 -3.86
CA GLY A 121 11.01 -2.35 -4.85
C GLY A 121 10.64 -1.88 -6.26
N HIS A 122 10.39 -0.58 -6.49
CA HIS A 122 9.87 -0.06 -7.76
C HIS A 122 10.65 -0.50 -9.01
N ASN A 123 11.99 -0.44 -8.99
CA ASN A 123 12.83 -0.84 -10.12
C ASN A 123 12.93 -2.36 -10.23
N MET A 124 12.97 -3.07 -9.10
CA MET A 124 13.04 -4.53 -9.05
C MET A 124 11.80 -5.16 -9.69
N VAL A 125 10.60 -4.67 -9.35
CA VAL A 125 9.35 -5.17 -9.95
C VAL A 125 9.19 -4.79 -11.41
N THR A 126 9.78 -3.67 -11.85
CA THR A 126 9.78 -3.28 -13.27
C THR A 126 10.68 -4.18 -14.09
N LEU A 127 11.87 -4.52 -13.58
CA LEU A 127 12.78 -5.47 -14.23
C LEU A 127 12.15 -6.86 -14.33
N ALA A 128 11.55 -7.35 -13.24
CA ALA A 128 10.81 -8.61 -13.26
C ALA A 128 9.66 -8.59 -14.28
N ALA A 129 8.90 -7.50 -14.35
CA ALA A 129 7.83 -7.35 -15.33
C ALA A 129 8.33 -7.34 -16.79
N ASP A 130 9.50 -6.76 -17.06
CA ASP A 130 10.13 -6.74 -18.39
C ASP A 130 10.56 -8.15 -18.84
N HIS A 131 11.13 -8.94 -17.93
CA HIS A 131 11.48 -10.34 -18.20
C HIS A 131 10.23 -11.21 -18.39
N VAL A 132 9.22 -11.05 -17.53
CA VAL A 132 7.93 -11.73 -17.67
C VAL A 132 7.25 -11.36 -18.99
N MET A 133 7.29 -10.09 -19.39
CA MET A 133 6.77 -9.66 -20.67
C MET A 133 7.47 -10.36 -21.83
N SER A 134 8.81 -10.38 -21.83
CA SER A 134 9.59 -11.03 -22.89
C SER A 134 9.27 -12.52 -22.98
N TRP A 135 9.25 -13.23 -21.85
CA TRP A 135 8.89 -14.64 -21.79
C TRP A 135 7.46 -14.89 -22.29
N ILE A 136 6.47 -14.08 -21.89
CA ILE A 136 5.09 -14.21 -22.37
C ILE A 136 5.03 -14.04 -23.90
N LEU A 137 5.70 -13.05 -24.47
CA LEU A 137 5.66 -12.80 -25.92
C LEU A 137 6.38 -13.90 -26.73
N GLU A 138 7.35 -14.59 -26.15
CA GLU A 138 7.97 -15.77 -26.76
C GLU A 138 7.04 -16.98 -26.77
N GLN A 139 6.29 -17.19 -25.68
CA GLN A 139 5.38 -18.33 -25.52
C GLN A 139 4.03 -18.14 -26.23
N TRP A 140 3.56 -16.88 -26.32
CA TRP A 140 2.29 -16.48 -26.95
C TRP A 140 2.53 -15.32 -27.92
N PRO A 141 3.17 -15.58 -29.07
CA PRO A 141 3.54 -14.55 -30.05
C PRO A 141 2.33 -13.83 -30.69
N GLU A 142 1.12 -14.36 -30.51
CA GLU A 142 -0.13 -13.73 -30.91
C GLU A 142 -0.54 -12.53 -30.02
N LEU A 143 0.02 -12.42 -28.81
CA LEU A 143 -0.20 -11.28 -27.92
C LEU A 143 0.60 -10.06 -28.39
N LYS A 144 0.00 -8.89 -28.27
CA LYS A 144 0.67 -7.61 -28.49
C LYS A 144 1.00 -6.96 -27.16
N TYR A 145 2.24 -6.51 -27.02
CA TYR A 145 2.64 -5.66 -25.90
C TYR A 145 2.08 -4.24 -26.06
N VAL A 146 1.58 -3.68 -24.96
CA VAL A 146 1.10 -2.29 -24.91
C VAL A 146 1.93 -1.45 -23.93
N SER A 147 2.12 -1.92 -22.69
CA SER A 147 2.88 -1.18 -21.68
C SER A 147 3.32 -2.05 -20.50
N VAL A 148 4.55 -1.84 -20.01
CA VAL A 148 5.06 -2.42 -18.76
C VAL A 148 4.38 -1.85 -17.51
N SER A 149 3.57 -0.79 -17.67
CA SER A 149 2.79 -0.16 -16.61
C SER A 149 1.37 0.20 -17.08
N GLY A 150 0.49 -0.78 -17.16
CA GLY A 150 -0.95 -0.61 -17.49
C GLY A 150 -1.80 0.13 -16.44
N ASN A 151 -1.21 0.89 -15.52
CA ASN A 151 -1.88 1.60 -14.40
C ASN A 151 -2.69 0.73 -13.43
N PHE A 152 -2.75 -0.59 -13.60
CA PHE A 152 -3.38 -1.53 -12.67
C PHE A 152 -2.47 -1.92 -11.49
N CYS A 153 -1.23 -1.41 -11.44
CA CYS A 153 -0.29 -1.68 -10.34
C CYS A 153 -0.80 -1.22 -8.95
N THR A 154 -1.29 -0.01 -8.67
CA THR A 154 -1.29 1.29 -9.35
C THR A 154 -0.24 2.20 -8.68
N ASP A 155 0.66 2.81 -9.44
CA ASP A 155 1.74 3.64 -8.87
C ASP A 155 1.45 5.15 -8.93
N LYS A 156 1.46 5.82 -7.77
CA LYS A 156 1.26 7.28 -7.60
C LYS A 156 -0.10 7.82 -8.09
N LYS A 157 -1.12 6.98 -8.18
CA LYS A 157 -2.52 7.40 -8.38
C LYS A 157 -3.43 6.76 -7.33
N VAL A 158 -4.53 7.43 -7.02
CA VAL A 158 -5.60 6.88 -6.17
C VAL A 158 -6.16 5.63 -6.86
N SER A 159 -6.30 4.54 -6.12
CA SER A 159 -6.74 3.26 -6.67
C SER A 159 -7.41 2.40 -5.61
N ALA A 160 -8.57 1.83 -5.95
CA ALA A 160 -9.22 0.82 -5.13
C ALA A 160 -8.39 -0.47 -5.06
N VAL A 161 -7.69 -0.81 -6.15
CA VAL A 161 -6.87 -2.03 -6.27
C VAL A 161 -5.79 -2.08 -5.20
N ASN A 162 -5.07 -0.97 -4.99
CA ASN A 162 -4.06 -0.88 -3.92
C ASN A 162 -4.67 -1.08 -2.53
N GLY A 163 -5.91 -0.63 -2.33
CA GLY A 163 -6.62 -0.79 -1.07
C GLY A 163 -7.15 -2.20 -0.84
N ILE A 164 -7.43 -2.97 -1.91
CA ILE A 164 -8.00 -4.32 -1.85
C ILE A 164 -6.90 -5.38 -1.84
N LEU A 165 -5.95 -5.29 -2.77
CA LEU A 165 -4.86 -6.26 -2.94
C LEU A 165 -3.60 -5.89 -2.16
N GLY A 166 -3.50 -4.66 -1.67
CA GLY A 166 -2.28 -4.15 -1.02
C GLY A 166 -1.24 -3.66 -2.02
N ARG A 167 -0.36 -2.76 -1.56
CA ARG A 167 0.85 -2.30 -2.26
C ARG A 167 1.77 -1.58 -1.28
N GLY A 168 3.05 -1.92 -1.28
CA GLY A 168 4.00 -1.52 -0.25
C GLY A 168 3.75 -2.32 1.03
N ARG A 169 3.71 -1.61 2.16
CA ARG A 169 3.43 -2.21 3.48
C ARG A 169 1.99 -1.93 3.89
N HIS A 170 1.25 -2.97 4.22
CA HIS A 170 -0.05 -2.88 4.87
C HIS A 170 0.17 -2.96 6.38
N VAL A 171 -0.05 -1.83 7.06
CA VAL A 171 0.20 -1.70 8.50
C VAL A 171 -1.09 -1.34 9.20
N ILE A 172 -1.37 -2.03 10.31
CA ILE A 172 -2.45 -1.69 11.24
C ILE A 172 -1.83 -1.19 12.54
N CYS A 173 -2.39 -0.09 13.05
CA CYS A 173 -1.99 0.52 14.31
C CYS A 173 -3.19 0.71 15.23
N GLU A 174 -3.05 0.36 16.50
CA GLU A 174 -4.11 0.49 17.51
C GLU A 174 -3.56 0.94 18.87
N THR A 175 -4.40 1.62 19.65
CA THR A 175 -4.09 2.09 21.01
C THR A 175 -5.38 2.35 21.76
N VAL A 176 -5.38 2.18 23.09
CA VAL A 176 -6.56 2.37 23.94
C VAL A 176 -6.35 3.58 24.84
N ILE A 177 -7.07 4.67 24.55
CA ILE A 177 -6.98 5.92 25.33
C ILE A 177 -8.09 5.93 26.39
N SER A 178 -7.72 6.00 27.66
CA SER A 178 -8.69 6.08 28.76
C SER A 178 -9.51 7.38 28.70
N THR A 179 -10.72 7.35 29.27
CA THR A 179 -11.60 8.54 29.37
C THR A 179 -10.89 9.72 30.03
N ASP A 180 -10.17 9.47 31.12
CA ASP A 180 -9.45 10.51 31.86
C ASP A 180 -8.33 11.12 31.02
N LEU A 181 -7.55 10.29 30.33
CA LEU A 181 -6.48 10.75 29.46
C LEU A 181 -7.03 11.54 28.27
N CYS A 182 -8.13 11.08 27.66
CA CYS A 182 -8.82 11.78 26.58
C CYS A 182 -9.31 13.17 27.03
N ARG A 183 -10.00 13.26 28.16
CA ARG A 183 -10.49 14.54 28.71
C ARG A 183 -9.34 15.47 29.08
N LYS A 184 -8.32 14.95 29.75
CA LYS A 184 -7.18 15.73 30.22
C LYS A 184 -6.31 16.25 29.08
N SER A 185 -5.97 15.41 28.11
CA SER A 185 -4.95 15.72 27.10
C SER A 185 -5.53 16.11 25.75
N LEU A 186 -6.63 15.50 25.32
CA LEU A 186 -7.30 15.82 24.05
C LEU A 186 -8.44 16.83 24.22
N LYS A 187 -8.81 17.16 25.47
CA LYS A 187 -9.85 18.16 25.79
C LYS A 187 -11.21 17.83 25.18
N THR A 188 -11.53 16.53 25.10
CA THR A 188 -12.79 16.02 24.55
C THR A 188 -13.21 14.72 25.24
N SER A 189 -14.29 14.07 24.78
CA SER A 189 -14.72 12.76 25.26
C SER A 189 -14.54 11.68 24.20
N PRO A 190 -14.33 10.40 24.58
CA PRO A 190 -14.28 9.29 23.63
C PRO A 190 -15.52 9.21 22.72
N ALA A 191 -16.72 9.44 23.29
CA ALA A 191 -17.98 9.42 22.54
C ALA A 191 -18.02 10.49 21.44
N ALA A 192 -17.54 11.71 21.73
CA ALA A 192 -17.46 12.78 20.74
C ALA A 192 -16.45 12.49 19.63
N ILE A 193 -15.31 11.86 19.96
CA ILE A 193 -14.34 11.40 18.95
C ILE A 193 -14.97 10.35 18.03
N ALA A 194 -15.63 9.35 18.60
CA ALA A 194 -16.27 8.27 17.83
C ALA A 194 -17.38 8.82 16.90
N ASP A 195 -18.25 9.68 17.43
CA ASP A 195 -19.32 10.33 16.66
C ASP A 195 -18.76 11.19 15.50
N LEU A 196 -17.71 11.99 15.78
CA LEU A 196 -17.04 12.78 14.75
C LEU A 196 -16.37 11.88 13.70
N ASN A 197 -15.74 10.79 14.09
CA ASN A 197 -15.09 9.87 13.16
C ASN A 197 -16.12 9.23 12.20
N VAL A 198 -17.28 8.81 12.71
CA VAL A 198 -18.36 8.27 11.87
C VAL A 198 -18.90 9.33 10.92
N LYS A 199 -19.24 10.52 11.43
CA LYS A 199 -19.83 11.58 10.59
C LYS A 199 -18.85 12.14 9.56
N LYS A 200 -17.59 12.35 9.95
CA LYS A 200 -16.58 13.00 9.11
C LYS A 200 -15.80 12.01 8.25
N ASN A 201 -15.12 11.04 8.86
CA ASN A 201 -14.18 10.17 8.15
C ASN A 201 -14.89 9.05 7.39
N LEU A 202 -16.01 8.54 7.90
CA LEU A 202 -16.79 7.54 7.18
C LEU A 202 -17.81 8.20 6.25
N ILE A 203 -18.88 8.77 6.81
CA ILE A 203 -20.01 9.29 6.02
C ILE A 203 -19.56 10.42 5.09
N GLY A 204 -18.84 11.42 5.63
CA GLY A 204 -18.34 12.56 4.84
C GLY A 204 -17.46 12.13 3.65
N THR A 205 -16.52 11.20 3.88
CA THR A 205 -15.67 10.67 2.80
C THR A 205 -16.48 9.87 1.78
N SER A 206 -17.45 9.07 2.20
CA SER A 206 -18.34 8.34 1.28
C SER A 206 -19.15 9.28 0.40
N LEU A 207 -19.72 10.34 0.97
CA LEU A 207 -20.46 11.37 0.22
C LEU A 207 -19.57 12.09 -0.80
N ALA A 208 -18.29 12.30 -0.47
CA ALA A 208 -17.32 12.93 -1.36
C ALA A 208 -16.76 11.98 -2.44
N GLY A 209 -17.20 10.71 -2.48
CA GLY A 209 -16.68 9.72 -3.43
C GLY A 209 -15.25 9.26 -3.13
N GLY A 210 -14.80 9.35 -1.88
CA GLY A 210 -13.45 8.96 -1.48
C GLY A 210 -13.22 7.46 -1.61
N VAL A 211 -12.14 7.06 -2.28
CA VAL A 211 -11.77 5.65 -2.49
C VAL A 211 -10.74 5.24 -1.43
N ARG A 212 -11.20 4.49 -0.42
CA ARG A 212 -10.34 3.98 0.69
C ARG A 212 -9.57 5.09 1.42
N THR A 213 -10.14 6.29 1.50
CA THR A 213 -9.52 7.49 2.09
C THR A 213 -10.27 8.00 3.32
N ALA A 214 -10.93 7.11 4.07
CA ALA A 214 -11.69 7.43 5.28
C ALA A 214 -10.77 7.78 6.46
N ASN A 215 -10.17 8.98 6.43
CA ASN A 215 -9.27 9.48 7.47
C ASN A 215 -9.34 11.01 7.56
N ALA A 216 -8.62 11.60 8.52
CA ALA A 216 -8.55 13.05 8.66
C ALA A 216 -7.42 13.70 7.87
N HIS A 217 -6.18 13.28 8.06
CA HIS A 217 -5.01 13.97 7.51
C HIS A 217 -3.75 13.08 7.40
N PHE A 218 -3.91 11.78 7.13
CA PHE A 218 -2.76 10.85 7.06
C PHE A 218 -1.67 11.29 6.06
N ALA A 219 -2.05 12.02 5.00
CA ALA A 219 -1.18 12.49 3.95
C ALA A 219 -0.21 13.57 4.45
N ASN A 220 -0.64 14.42 5.40
CA ASN A 220 0.22 15.45 5.97
C ASN A 220 1.37 14.81 6.75
N VAL A 221 1.07 13.79 7.56
CA VAL A 221 2.09 13.06 8.34
C VAL A 221 2.99 12.24 7.41
N LEU A 222 2.42 11.51 6.45
CA LEU A 222 3.20 10.72 5.50
C LEU A 222 4.15 11.58 4.68
N LEU A 223 3.67 12.70 4.13
CA LEU A 223 4.52 13.64 3.38
C LEU A 223 5.66 14.16 4.26
N ALA A 224 5.38 14.55 5.49
CA ALA A 224 6.38 15.11 6.38
C ALA A 224 7.44 14.09 6.83
N VAL A 225 7.11 12.80 6.89
CA VAL A 225 8.07 11.71 7.16
C VAL A 225 8.89 11.34 5.92
N TYR A 226 8.30 11.46 4.73
CA TYR A 226 8.93 11.07 3.46
C TYR A 226 9.89 12.13 2.89
N LEU A 227 9.76 13.40 3.31
CA LEU A 227 10.65 14.51 2.94
C LEU A 227 11.89 14.55 3.83
#